data_AF-A0A4Q5PXQ7-F1
#
_entry.id   AF-A0A4Q5PXQ7-F1
#
_cell.length_a   1.000
_cell.length_b   1.000
_cell.length_c   1.000
_cell.angle_alpha   90.00
_cell.angle_beta   90.00
_cell.angle_gamma   90.00
#
_symmetry.space_group_name_H-M   'P 1'
#
loop_
_entity.id
_entity.type
_entity.pdbx_description
1 polymer ?
#
loop_
_entity_poly.entity_id
_entity_poly.type
_entity_poly.pdbx_seq_one_letter_code
_entity_poly.pdbx_strand_id
1 'polypeptide(L)'
;MGSRMLVVRTADKSEAWRCRIAMFTGIAKTVTVNGVEINGIVRSIKQDTTNDAPVWTMSILEMEAPEYKPSVDGRRKRSKLSSQ
;
A
#
# COMPACT_ATOMS: atom_id res chain seq x y z
N MET A 1 -1.20 13.88 -18.22
CA MET A 1 -0.73 13.54 -16.86
C MET A 1 -0.47 12.06 -16.84
N GLY A 2 0.81 11.65 -16.82
CA GLY A 2 1.22 10.28 -17.08
C GLY A 2 1.34 9.49 -15.78
N SER A 3 0.54 8.43 -15.63
CA SER A 3 0.75 7.47 -14.54
C SER A 3 2.06 6.73 -14.76
N ARG A 4 2.95 6.70 -13.75
CA ARG A 4 4.23 6.02 -13.83
C ARG A 4 4.09 4.59 -13.33
N MET A 5 4.64 3.62 -14.04
CA MET A 5 4.73 2.25 -13.56
C MET A 5 6.02 2.06 -12.78
N LEU A 6 5.91 1.70 -11.50
CA LEU A 6 7.02 1.37 -10.62
C LEU A 6 7.11 -0.15 -10.46
N VAL A 7 8.33 -0.66 -10.54
CA VAL A 7 8.63 -2.07 -10.27
C VAL A 7 9.48 -2.12 -9.02
N VAL A 8 8.96 -2.75 -7.97
CA VAL A 8 9.62 -2.83 -6.66
C VAL A 8 9.81 -4.29 -6.27
N ARG A 9 10.90 -4.56 -5.56
CA ARG A 9 11.23 -5.89 -5.05
C ARG A 9 11.30 -5.83 -3.53
N THR A 10 10.66 -6.77 -2.85
CA THR A 10 10.76 -6.92 -1.39
C THR A 10 11.09 -8.37 -1.04
N ALA A 11 11.85 -8.57 0.03
CA ALA A 11 12.01 -9.87 0.68
C ALA A 11 11.10 -9.99 1.92
N ASP A 12 10.33 -8.95 2.24
CA ASP A 12 9.38 -8.99 3.35
C ASP A 12 8.03 -9.56 2.90
N LYS A 13 7.68 -10.71 3.48
CA LYS A 13 6.42 -11.41 3.19
C LYS A 13 5.20 -10.57 3.59
N SER A 14 5.28 -9.76 4.64
CA SER A 14 4.18 -8.96 5.15
C SER A 14 3.87 -7.79 4.21
N GLU A 15 4.90 -7.11 3.70
CA GLU A 15 4.78 -6.08 2.67
C GLU A 15 4.15 -6.65 1.40
N ALA A 16 4.66 -7.80 0.93
CA ALA A 16 4.13 -8.49 -0.24
C ALA A 16 2.64 -8.88 -0.06
N TRP A 17 2.27 -9.36 1.12
CA TRP A 17 0.89 -9.73 1.44
C TRP A 17 -0.05 -8.51 1.45
N ARG A 18 0.35 -7.40 2.06
CA ARG A 18 -0.43 -6.15 2.05
C ARG A 18 -0.65 -5.64 0.62
N CYS A 19 0.39 -5.68 -0.21
CA CYS A 19 0.28 -5.32 -1.62
C CYS A 19 -0.67 -6.27 -2.36
N ARG A 20 -0.66 -7.57 -2.01
CA ARG A 20 -1.55 -8.57 -2.62
C ARG A 20 -3.00 -8.30 -2.29
N ILE A 21 -3.30 -7.94 -1.05
CA ILE A 21 -4.65 -7.49 -0.66
C ILE A 21 -5.03 -6.22 -1.44
N ALA A 22 -4.12 -5.25 -1.54
CA ALA A 22 -4.37 -4.01 -2.27
C ALA A 22 -4.68 -4.26 -3.76
N MET A 23 -3.98 -5.21 -4.39
CA MET A 23 -4.24 -5.64 -5.78
C MET A 23 -5.67 -6.15 -5.96
N PHE A 24 -6.19 -6.96 -5.04
CA PHE A 24 -7.57 -7.46 -5.11
C PHE A 24 -8.62 -6.36 -4.92
N THR A 25 -8.30 -5.30 -4.18
CA THR A 25 -9.23 -4.19 -4.00
C THR A 25 -9.34 -3.28 -5.24
N GLY A 26 -8.37 -3.32 -6.17
CA GLY A 26 -8.41 -2.55 -7.42
C GLY A 26 -8.38 -1.02 -7.27
N ILE A 27 -8.26 -0.52 -6.04
CA ILE A 27 -8.24 0.91 -5.70
C ILE A 27 -6.82 1.37 -5.42
N ALA A 28 -6.58 2.67 -5.61
CA ALA A 28 -5.32 3.30 -5.23
C ALA A 28 -5.18 3.28 -3.70
N LYS A 29 -4.06 2.74 -3.21
CA LYS A 29 -3.72 2.72 -1.80
C LYS A 29 -2.27 3.12 -1.61
N THR A 30 -2.00 3.76 -0.48
CA THR A 30 -0.64 3.93 0.01
C THR A 30 -0.14 2.58 0.49
N VAL A 31 0.90 2.06 -0.16
CA VAL A 31 1.60 0.83 0.23
C VAL A 31 3.04 1.19 0.60
N THR A 32 3.51 0.66 1.73
CA THR A 32 4.90 0.80 2.14
C THR A 32 5.69 -0.41 1.65
N VAL A 33 6.75 -0.17 0.88
CA VAL A 33 7.64 -1.22 0.35
C VAL A 33 9.08 -0.79 0.59
N ASN A 34 9.88 -1.62 1.27
CA ASN A 34 11.24 -1.29 1.69
C ASN A 34 11.33 0.05 2.46
N GLY A 35 10.31 0.37 3.25
CA GLY A 35 10.22 1.65 3.98
C GLY A 35 9.87 2.88 3.14
N VAL A 36 9.62 2.72 1.83
CA VAL A 36 9.15 3.80 0.95
C VAL A 36 7.63 3.70 0.80
N GLU A 37 6.94 4.81 1.05
CA GLU A 37 5.50 4.91 0.83
C GLU A 37 5.20 5.26 -0.62
N ILE A 38 4.44 4.40 -1.30
CA ILE A 38 4.05 4.55 -2.69
C ILE A 38 2.53 4.62 -2.73
N ASN A 39 1.98 5.70 -3.29
CA ASN A 39 0.56 5.79 -3.58
C ASN A 39 0.27 5.26 -4.98
N GLY A 40 -0.53 4.21 -5.08
CA GLY A 40 -0.88 3.69 -6.39
C GLY A 40 -1.74 2.45 -6.37
N ILE A 41 -1.97 1.93 -7.57
CA ILE A 41 -2.71 0.69 -7.79
C ILE A 41 -1.71 -0.44 -8.04
N VAL A 42 -1.75 -1.48 -7.20
CA VAL A 42 -0.94 -2.68 -7.42
C VAL A 42 -1.55 -3.47 -8.59
N ARG A 43 -0.78 -3.66 -9.66
CA ARG A 43 -1.22 -4.37 -10.87
C ARG A 43 -0.87 -5.85 -10.86
N SER A 44 0.30 -6.18 -10.35
CA SER A 44 0.77 -7.57 -10.34
C SER A 44 1.77 -7.79 -9.21
N ILE A 45 1.76 -9.00 -8.66
CA ILE A 45 2.78 -9.46 -7.72
C ILE A 45 3.22 -10.85 -8.17
N LYS A 46 4.52 -11.02 -8.36
CA LYS A 46 5.16 -12.29 -8.69
C LYS A 46 6.06 -12.67 -7.53
N GLN A 47 5.94 -13.92 -7.08
CA GLN A 47 6.89 -14.49 -6.15
C GLN A 47 7.99 -15.17 -6.97
N ASP A 48 9.23 -14.83 -6.67
CA ASP A 48 10.42 -15.50 -7.16
C ASP A 48 10.94 -16.43 -6.07
N THR A 49 10.98 -17.72 -6.40
CA THR A 49 11.45 -18.81 -5.52
C THR A 49 12.76 -19.41 -6.02
N THR A 50 13.44 -18.77 -6.96
CA THR A 50 14.73 -19.26 -7.49
C THR A 50 15.88 -19.12 -6.50
N ASN A 51 15.75 -18.23 -5.51
CA ASN A 51 16.71 -18.05 -4.43
C ASN A 51 16.25 -18.76 -3.15
N ASP A 52 17.19 -19.08 -2.25
CA ASP A 52 16.91 -19.61 -0.90
C ASP A 52 15.95 -18.72 -0.10
N ALA A 53 15.99 -17.40 -0.33
CA ALA A 53 15.03 -16.45 0.21
C ALA A 53 13.97 -16.07 -0.85
N PRO A 54 12.66 -16.23 -0.56
CA PRO A 54 11.62 -15.81 -1.48
C PRO A 54 11.64 -14.30 -1.65
N VAL A 55 11.66 -13.84 -2.91
CA VAL A 55 11.62 -12.40 -3.26
C VAL A 55 10.33 -12.12 -4.01
N TRP A 56 9.60 -11.08 -3.63
CA TRP A 56 8.39 -10.66 -4.31
C TRP A 56 8.66 -9.45 -5.19
N THR A 57 8.34 -9.57 -6.48
CA THR A 57 8.37 -8.46 -7.43
C THR A 57 6.96 -7.93 -7.65
N MET A 58 6.75 -6.65 -7.38
CA MET A 58 5.47 -5.97 -7.51
C MET A 58 5.54 -4.93 -8.63
N SER A 59 4.44 -4.79 -9.35
CA SER A 59 4.22 -3.68 -10.29
C SER A 59 3.15 -2.77 -9.72
N ILE A 60 3.50 -1.52 -9.45
CA ILE A 60 2.61 -0.52 -8.88
C ILE A 60 2.45 0.59 -9.90
N LEU A 61 1.21 0.91 -10.25
CA LEU A 61 0.90 2.09 -11.03
C LEU A 61 0.83 3.27 -10.07
N GLU A 62 1.89 4.06 -10.03
CA GLU A 62 1.98 5.27 -9.23
C GLU A 62 0.91 6.25 -9.70
N MET A 63 0.10 6.67 -8.75
CA MET A 63 -0.85 7.75 -8.95
C MET A 63 -0.29 8.95 -8.21
N GLU A 64 -0.17 10.08 -8.90
CA GLU A 64 0.07 11.35 -8.23
C GLU A 64 -1.03 11.50 -7.18
N ALA A 65 -0.64 11.41 -5.91
CA ALA A 65 -1.56 11.64 -4.83
C ALA A 65 -2.12 13.06 -5.05
N PRO A 66 -3.44 13.28 -5.01
CA PRO A 66 -3.90 14.64 -4.77
C PRO A 66 -3.21 15.10 -3.48
N GLU A 67 -2.58 16.28 -3.52
CA GLU A 67 -1.88 16.89 -2.38
C GLU A 67 -2.51 16.44 -1.06
N TYR A 68 -1.77 15.65 -0.29
CA TYR A 68 -2.23 15.22 1.03
C TYR A 68 -2.32 16.48 1.90
N LYS A 69 -3.51 17.09 1.96
CA LYS A 69 -3.86 17.94 3.07
C LYS A 69 -4.02 16.99 4.25
N PRO A 70 -3.15 17.01 5.27
CA PRO A 70 -3.41 16.25 6.48
C PRO A 70 -4.79 16.68 6.96
N SER A 71 -5.77 15.78 6.85
CA SER A 71 -7.09 16.03 7.39
C SER A 71 -6.91 16.13 8.88
N VAL A 72 -6.96 17.36 9.40
CA VAL A 72 -7.01 17.69 10.82
C VAL A 72 -8.34 17.23 11.41
N ASP A 73 -8.66 15.94 11.29
CA ASP A 73 -9.74 15.30 12.03
C ASP A 73 -9.17 14.23 12.97
N GLY A 74 -8.17 14.68 13.72
CA GLY A 74 -7.86 14.11 15.02
C GLY A 74 -8.94 14.49 16.02
N ARG A 75 -10.15 13.91 15.91
CA ARG A 75 -11.11 13.95 17.02
C ARG A 75 -11.89 12.65 17.13
N ARG A 76 -11.29 11.70 17.85
CA ARG A 76 -12.02 10.70 18.65
C ARG A 76 -13.15 11.42 19.41
N LYS A 77 -14.38 11.40 18.90
CA LYS A 77 -15.58 11.56 19.73
C LYS A 77 -16.04 10.18 20.17
N ARG A 78 -15.40 9.66 21.24
CA ARG A 78 -16.09 8.73 22.14
C ARG A 78 -16.91 9.59 23.10
N SER A 79 -18.10 9.99 22.66
CA SER A 79 -19.13 10.66 23.48
C SER A 79 -20.31 9.70 23.57
N LYS A 80 -20.46 9.00 24.71
CA LYS A 80 -21.38 9.27 25.86
C LYS A 80 -22.61 8.34 25.70
N LEU A 81 -23.06 7.57 26.69
CA LEU A 81 -23.87 7.90 27.88
C LEU A 81 -23.82 6.67 28.85
N SER A 82 -23.49 6.81 30.14
CA SER A 82 -24.37 7.11 31.29
C SER A 82 -25.51 6.10 31.51
N SER A 83 -25.53 5.42 32.67
CA SER A 83 -26.51 5.68 33.74
C SER A 83 -26.37 4.74 34.93
N GLN A 84 -26.47 5.39 36.11
CA GLN A 84 -26.91 4.94 37.44
C GLN A 84 -26.11 3.86 38.19
#